data_AF-A0A9P8ERP3-F1
#
_entry.id   AF-A0A9P8ERP3-F1
#
_cell.length_a   1.000
_cell.length_b   1.000
_cell.length_c   1.000
_cell.angle_alpha   90.00
_cell.angle_beta   90.00
_cell.angle_gamma   90.00
#
_symmetry.space_group_name_H-M   'P 1'
#
loop_
_entity.id
_entity.type
_entity.pdbx_description
1 polymer ?
#
loop_
_entity_poly.entity_id
_entity_poly.type
_entity_poly.pdbx_seq_one_letter_code
_entity_poly.pdbx_strand_id
1 'polypeptide(L)'
;MDYVLDLLIGINADLHKHTWSHIGGLSLDTKGNIIPEPLLEETFWFEPDILALWPPGETFESLNISGPYNSYTEYISAHLLKYKHAIEVHPSLGFMRDILAQLDRFLTVISAKPMQSKLNNIPLRLAHKDLHFANILVDRITTHITGIVDRGFAGVVPFTRWNPSRAFLWNAQDNDTSMAEKTALIDRYEKRARERGLGYLIDDAKFTSKEQENMQTAANFLRAIVEVCPRNQASGSVMGWKETAVKAMADLGA
;
A
#
# COMPACT_ATOMS: atom_id res chain seq x y z
N MET A 1 17.78 13.74 16.99
CA MET A 1 17.07 12.97 15.95
C MET A 1 17.52 11.52 15.91
N ASP A 2 18.82 11.24 15.90
CA ASP A 2 19.36 9.86 15.78
C ASP A 2 18.84 8.89 16.86
N TYR A 3 18.68 9.36 18.11
CA TYR A 3 18.09 8.54 19.18
C TYR A 3 16.64 8.10 18.87
N VAL A 4 15.81 9.00 18.34
CA VAL A 4 14.43 8.67 17.93
C VAL A 4 14.43 7.69 16.77
N LEU A 5 15.33 7.85 15.79
CA LEU A 5 15.49 6.89 14.70
C LEU A 5 15.90 5.51 15.23
N ASP A 6 16.80 5.46 16.22
CA ASP A 6 17.19 4.19 16.84
C ASP A 6 16.04 3.50 17.57
N LEU A 7 15.19 4.26 18.24
CA LEU A 7 13.98 3.74 18.86
C LEU A 7 13.02 3.19 17.80
N LEU A 8 12.79 3.92 16.71
CA LEU A 8 11.94 3.45 15.60
C LEU A 8 12.50 2.18 14.95
N ILE A 9 13.82 2.10 14.74
CA ILE A 9 14.49 0.89 14.24
C ILE A 9 14.25 -0.28 15.21
N GLY A 10 14.37 -0.05 16.51
CA GLY A 10 14.11 -1.07 17.54
C GLY A 10 12.66 -1.55 17.51
N ILE A 11 11.70 -0.62 17.47
CA ILE A 11 10.27 -0.92 17.37
C ILE A 11 9.97 -1.74 16.12
N ASN A 12 10.47 -1.32 14.95
CA ASN A 12 10.26 -2.06 13.70
C ASN A 12 10.91 -3.45 13.75
N ALA A 13 12.12 -3.57 14.32
CA ALA A 13 12.77 -4.86 14.51
C ALA A 13 11.94 -5.80 15.38
N ASP A 14 11.37 -5.29 16.48
CA ASP A 14 10.51 -6.06 17.38
C ASP A 14 9.21 -6.49 16.70
N LEU A 15 8.54 -5.57 15.99
CA LEU A 15 7.33 -5.88 15.22
C LEU A 15 7.59 -6.96 14.15
N HIS A 16 8.77 -6.94 13.52
CA HIS A 16 9.11 -7.88 12.46
C HIS A 16 9.50 -9.27 12.96
N LYS A 17 9.65 -9.47 14.27
CA LYS A 17 9.76 -10.81 14.87
C LYS A 17 8.46 -11.62 14.72
N HIS A 18 7.34 -10.94 14.53
CA HIS A 18 6.04 -11.57 14.33
C HIS A 18 5.83 -11.95 12.86
N THR A 19 5.51 -13.22 12.63
CA THR A 19 5.09 -13.73 11.33
C THR A 19 3.57 -13.69 11.21
N TRP A 20 3.08 -13.37 10.02
CA TRP A 20 1.65 -13.29 9.74
C TRP A 20 1.28 -14.18 8.56
N SER A 21 0.05 -14.66 8.55
CA SER A 21 -0.49 -15.56 7.52
C SER A 21 -1.65 -14.94 6.71
N HIS A 22 -2.00 -13.69 6.98
CA HIS A 22 -3.09 -12.98 6.32
C HIS A 22 -2.70 -11.51 6.09
N ILE A 23 -3.40 -10.85 5.17
CA ILE A 23 -3.33 -9.41 4.91
C ILE A 23 -4.67 -8.84 5.37
N GLY A 24 -4.67 -7.92 6.33
CA GLY A 24 -5.89 -7.52 7.02
C GLY A 24 -5.65 -6.56 8.17
N GLY A 25 -6.74 -6.04 8.72
CA GLY A 25 -6.74 -5.41 10.03
C GLY A 25 -6.58 -6.45 11.14
N LEU A 26 -6.46 -5.98 12.38
CA LEU A 26 -6.33 -6.83 13.57
C LEU A 26 -7.27 -6.33 14.66
N SER A 27 -7.96 -7.26 15.33
CA SER A 27 -8.65 -7.00 16.60
C SER A 27 -8.22 -8.01 17.66
N LEU A 28 -8.66 -7.77 18.90
CA LEU A 28 -8.51 -8.71 20.00
C LEU A 28 -9.86 -9.35 20.28
N ASP A 29 -9.88 -10.68 20.37
CA ASP A 29 -11.06 -11.39 20.85
C ASP A 29 -11.26 -11.17 22.37
N THR A 30 -12.34 -11.73 22.92
CA THR A 30 -12.66 -11.61 24.36
C THR A 30 -11.63 -12.23 25.30
N LYS A 31 -10.68 -13.01 24.77
CA LYS A 31 -9.57 -13.63 25.50
C LYS A 31 -8.24 -12.91 25.26
N GLY A 32 -8.23 -11.84 24.47
CA GLY A 32 -7.02 -11.11 24.10
C GLY A 32 -6.19 -11.76 23.00
N ASN A 33 -6.73 -12.74 22.26
CA ASN A 33 -6.05 -13.29 21.09
C ASN A 33 -6.22 -12.34 19.90
N ILE A 34 -5.17 -12.23 19.09
CA ILE A 34 -5.20 -11.45 17.86
C ILE A 34 -6.00 -12.23 16.80
N ILE A 35 -7.05 -11.61 16.26
CA ILE A 35 -7.86 -12.15 15.17
C ILE A 35 -7.80 -11.24 13.93
N PRO A 36 -7.86 -11.81 12.70
CA PRO A 36 -7.93 -11.02 11.48
C PRO A 36 -9.23 -10.21 11.39
N GLU A 37 -9.13 -8.98 10.91
CA GLU A 37 -10.26 -8.08 10.63
C GLU A 37 -10.17 -7.52 9.20
N PRO A 38 -11.24 -6.88 8.71
CA PRO A 38 -11.18 -6.12 7.48
C PRO A 38 -10.02 -5.13 7.44
N LEU A 39 -9.44 -4.98 6.24
CA LEU A 39 -8.42 -4.01 5.92
C LEU A 39 -9.06 -2.70 5.48
N LEU A 40 -8.65 -1.59 6.09
CA LEU A 40 -8.90 -0.25 5.55
C LEU A 40 -7.68 0.23 4.75
N GLU A 41 -7.94 0.66 3.51
CA GLU A 41 -6.90 1.22 2.65
C GLU A 41 -6.77 2.72 2.81
N GLU A 42 -5.57 3.27 2.62
CA GLU A 42 -5.36 4.73 2.71
C GLU A 42 -6.02 5.48 1.53
N THR A 43 -6.16 4.83 0.37
CA THR A 43 -6.75 5.39 -0.86
C THR A 43 -8.19 4.91 -1.07
N PHE A 44 -8.96 4.79 0.01
CA PHE A 44 -10.35 4.36 -0.07
C PHE A 44 -11.27 5.50 -0.49
N TRP A 45 -12.40 5.15 -1.08
CA TRP A 45 -13.48 6.10 -1.38
C TRP A 45 -14.36 6.27 -0.15
N PHE A 46 -14.37 7.48 0.39
CA PHE A 46 -15.22 7.84 1.52
C PHE A 46 -16.62 8.21 1.01
N GLU A 47 -17.65 7.97 1.83
CA GLU A 47 -19.06 8.20 1.43
C GLU A 47 -19.33 9.59 0.82
N PRO A 48 -18.78 10.71 1.33
CA PRO A 48 -18.99 12.02 0.71
C PRO A 48 -18.43 12.09 -0.72
N ASP A 49 -17.25 11.51 -0.97
CA ASP A 49 -16.65 11.47 -2.30
C ASP A 49 -17.44 10.56 -3.24
N ILE A 50 -17.99 9.45 -2.73
CA ILE A 50 -18.86 8.54 -3.50
C ILE A 50 -20.08 9.30 -3.99
N LEU A 51 -20.78 9.98 -3.08
CA LEU A 51 -21.97 10.78 -3.41
C LEU A 51 -21.67 11.92 -4.39
N ALA A 52 -20.49 12.53 -4.29
CA ALA A 52 -20.12 13.68 -5.11
C ALA A 52 -19.60 13.32 -6.51
N LEU A 53 -18.91 12.18 -6.64
CA LEU A 53 -18.11 11.88 -7.83
C LEU A 53 -18.62 10.65 -8.59
N TRP A 54 -19.30 9.71 -7.93
CA TRP A 54 -19.64 8.42 -8.53
C TRP A 54 -21.09 8.33 -9.03
N PRO A 55 -21.38 7.46 -10.02
CA PRO A 55 -22.74 7.22 -10.47
C PRO A 55 -23.68 6.78 -9.33
N PRO A 56 -24.99 7.10 -9.43
CA PRO A 56 -25.97 6.65 -8.43
C PRO A 56 -25.97 5.13 -8.28
N GLY A 57 -25.96 4.66 -7.04
CA GLY A 57 -25.99 3.23 -6.69
C GLY A 57 -24.65 2.66 -6.24
N GLU A 58 -23.53 3.37 -6.44
CA GLU A 58 -22.26 2.98 -5.86
C GLU A 58 -22.25 3.16 -4.33
N THR A 59 -21.58 2.26 -3.63
CA THR A 59 -21.47 2.24 -2.16
C THR A 59 -20.02 2.14 -1.72
N PHE A 60 -19.80 2.26 -0.40
CA PHE A 60 -18.49 2.01 0.17
C PHE A 60 -17.95 0.63 -0.22
N GLU A 61 -18.80 -0.40 -0.19
CA GLU A 61 -18.43 -1.79 -0.47
C GLU A 61 -18.19 -2.06 -1.96
N SER A 62 -18.86 -1.35 -2.87
CA SER A 62 -18.62 -1.53 -4.31
C SER A 62 -17.31 -0.89 -4.77
N LEU A 63 -16.85 0.17 -4.09
CA LEU A 63 -15.68 0.96 -4.47
C LEU A 63 -14.44 0.72 -3.60
N ASN A 64 -14.57 -0.09 -2.53
CA ASN A 64 -13.49 -0.40 -1.61
C ASN A 64 -13.30 -1.91 -1.42
N ILE A 65 -12.08 -2.29 -1.05
CA ILE A 65 -11.79 -3.66 -0.65
C ILE A 65 -12.03 -3.82 0.85
N SER A 66 -12.42 -5.01 1.29
CA SER A 66 -12.70 -5.30 2.70
C SER A 66 -11.67 -6.24 3.34
N GLY A 67 -11.24 -7.31 2.67
CA GLY A 67 -10.35 -8.32 3.28
C GLY A 67 -11.00 -9.06 4.47
N PRO A 68 -10.23 -9.84 5.25
CA PRO A 68 -8.81 -10.14 5.08
C PRO A 68 -8.53 -11.04 3.86
N TYR A 69 -7.27 -11.11 3.45
CA TYR A 69 -6.79 -11.93 2.32
C TYR A 69 -5.74 -12.93 2.79
N ASN A 70 -5.69 -14.11 2.19
CA ASN A 70 -4.72 -15.14 2.56
C ASN A 70 -3.39 -15.00 1.81
N SER A 71 -3.35 -14.18 0.76
CA SER A 71 -2.16 -14.04 -0.07
C SER A 71 -2.02 -12.67 -0.71
N TYR A 72 -0.79 -12.33 -1.11
CA TYR A 72 -0.50 -11.10 -1.83
C TYR A 72 -1.26 -11.03 -3.16
N THR A 73 -1.37 -12.15 -3.87
CA THR A 73 -2.13 -12.24 -5.13
C THR A 73 -3.62 -12.02 -4.94
N GLU A 74 -4.24 -12.56 -3.87
CA GLU A 74 -5.67 -12.31 -3.57
C GLU A 74 -5.91 -10.84 -3.28
N TYR A 75 -5.05 -10.26 -2.45
CA TYR A 75 -5.11 -8.84 -2.09
C TYR A 75 -4.97 -7.91 -3.30
N ILE A 76 -4.02 -8.17 -4.21
CA ILE A 76 -3.88 -7.40 -5.44
C ILE A 76 -5.05 -7.64 -6.41
N SER A 77 -5.52 -8.88 -6.52
CA SER A 77 -6.68 -9.20 -7.37
C SER A 77 -7.94 -8.45 -6.92
N ALA A 78 -8.16 -8.32 -5.61
CA ALA A 78 -9.28 -7.54 -5.07
C ALA A 78 -9.21 -6.06 -5.47
N HIS A 79 -8.02 -5.44 -5.41
CA HIS A 79 -7.81 -4.08 -5.90
C HIS A 79 -8.07 -3.96 -7.41
N LEU A 80 -7.57 -4.90 -8.20
CA LEU A 80 -7.74 -4.89 -9.66
C LEU A 80 -9.20 -5.09 -10.07
N LEU A 81 -9.96 -5.96 -9.39
CA LEU A 81 -11.39 -6.16 -9.63
C LEU A 81 -12.19 -4.90 -9.32
N LYS A 82 -11.86 -4.22 -8.22
CA LYS A 82 -12.43 -2.91 -7.88
C LYS A 82 -12.12 -1.85 -8.94
N TYR A 83 -10.88 -1.80 -9.45
CA TYR A 83 -10.52 -0.87 -10.53
C TYR A 83 -11.20 -1.22 -11.85
N LYS A 84 -11.40 -2.51 -12.12
CA LYS A 84 -12.18 -2.98 -13.27
C LYS A 84 -13.61 -2.45 -13.19
N HIS A 85 -14.29 -2.66 -12.06
CA HIS A 85 -15.64 -2.14 -11.81
C HIS A 85 -15.69 -0.62 -12.01
N ALA A 86 -14.72 0.10 -11.44
CA ALA A 86 -14.62 1.55 -11.62
C ALA A 86 -14.55 1.98 -13.10
N ILE A 87 -13.74 1.29 -13.91
CA ILE A 87 -13.60 1.57 -15.36
C ILE A 87 -14.91 1.28 -16.12
N GLU A 88 -15.65 0.25 -15.70
CA GLU A 88 -16.92 -0.11 -16.30
C GLU A 88 -17.98 0.97 -16.04
N VAL A 89 -18.11 1.42 -14.80
CA VAL A 89 -19.21 2.29 -14.37
C VAL A 89 -18.95 3.79 -14.52
N HIS A 90 -17.72 4.27 -14.32
CA HIS A 90 -17.45 5.70 -14.22
C HIS A 90 -17.25 6.35 -15.60
N PRO A 91 -18.02 7.39 -15.99
CA PRO A 91 -17.92 7.99 -17.32
C PRO A 91 -16.54 8.54 -17.68
N SER A 92 -15.84 9.19 -16.75
CA SER A 92 -14.51 9.76 -17.00
C SER A 92 -13.41 8.70 -17.24
N LEU A 93 -13.69 7.43 -16.91
CA LEU A 93 -12.79 6.30 -17.18
C LEU A 93 -13.11 5.59 -18.50
N GLY A 94 -14.02 6.13 -19.33
CA GLY A 94 -14.43 5.50 -20.59
C GLY A 94 -13.27 5.16 -21.53
N PHE A 95 -12.19 5.95 -21.52
CA PHE A 95 -10.99 5.72 -22.32
C PHE A 95 -10.15 4.50 -21.88
N MET A 96 -10.44 3.91 -20.72
CA MET A 96 -9.78 2.70 -20.19
C MET A 96 -10.53 1.42 -20.55
N ARG A 97 -11.73 1.50 -21.12
CA ARG A 97 -12.57 0.31 -21.36
C ARG A 97 -11.96 -0.68 -22.37
N ASP A 98 -11.09 -0.20 -23.24
CA ASP A 98 -10.35 -1.02 -24.21
C ASP A 98 -9.35 -1.97 -23.55
N ILE A 99 -8.90 -1.71 -22.31
CA ILE A 99 -7.95 -2.59 -21.60
C ILE A 99 -8.62 -3.65 -20.72
N LEU A 100 -9.96 -3.66 -20.60
CA LEU A 100 -10.68 -4.58 -19.71
C LEU A 100 -10.39 -6.06 -20.01
N ALA A 101 -10.36 -6.42 -21.29
CA ALA A 101 -10.05 -7.80 -21.70
C ALA A 101 -8.62 -8.22 -21.34
N GLN A 102 -7.66 -7.28 -21.36
CA GLN A 102 -6.29 -7.54 -20.91
C GLN A 102 -6.23 -7.65 -19.39
N LEU A 103 -6.97 -6.82 -18.66
CA LEU A 103 -7.07 -6.91 -17.20
C LEU A 103 -7.63 -8.26 -16.75
N ASP A 104 -8.60 -8.83 -17.47
CA ASP A 104 -9.13 -10.17 -17.19
C ASP A 104 -8.08 -11.28 -17.41
N ARG A 105 -7.30 -11.19 -18.49
CA ARG A 105 -6.18 -12.12 -18.72
C ARG A 105 -5.12 -11.95 -17.65
N PHE A 106 -4.85 -10.72 -17.23
CA PHE A 106 -3.90 -10.41 -16.18
C PHE A 106 -4.30 -11.01 -14.83
N LEU A 107 -5.56 -10.85 -14.42
CA LEU A 107 -6.13 -11.49 -13.22
C LEU A 107 -5.99 -13.02 -13.27
N THR A 108 -6.22 -13.61 -14.44
CA THR A 108 -6.05 -15.06 -14.65
C THR A 108 -4.59 -15.48 -14.47
N VAL A 109 -3.65 -14.74 -15.07
CA VAL A 109 -2.21 -15.02 -15.01
C VAL A 109 -1.69 -14.96 -13.57
N ILE A 110 -1.99 -13.89 -12.82
CA ILE A 110 -1.45 -13.72 -11.47
C ILE A 110 -2.06 -14.71 -10.46
N SER A 111 -3.25 -15.24 -10.75
CA SER A 111 -3.93 -16.24 -9.93
C SER A 111 -3.51 -17.68 -10.23
N ALA A 112 -2.92 -17.93 -11.40
CA ALA A 112 -2.53 -19.27 -11.83
C ALA A 112 -1.16 -19.72 -11.28
N LYS A 113 -1.02 -21.02 -11.01
CA LYS A 113 0.31 -21.63 -10.77
C LYS A 113 1.07 -21.77 -12.09
N PRO A 114 2.40 -21.58 -12.12
CA PRO A 114 3.30 -21.32 -10.98
C PRO A 114 3.43 -19.83 -10.60
N MET A 115 2.90 -18.90 -11.41
CA MET A 115 3.04 -17.44 -11.21
C MET A 115 2.62 -17.00 -9.81
N GLN A 116 1.46 -17.47 -9.34
CA GLN A 116 0.93 -17.14 -8.02
C GLN A 116 1.92 -17.49 -6.88
N SER A 117 2.62 -18.63 -6.97
CA SER A 117 3.63 -19.00 -5.96
C SER A 117 4.82 -18.05 -5.97
N LYS A 118 5.26 -17.60 -7.15
CA LYS A 118 6.37 -16.67 -7.30
C LYS A 118 6.00 -15.29 -6.75
N LEU A 119 4.80 -14.81 -7.05
CA LEU A 119 4.29 -13.53 -6.57
C LEU A 119 4.14 -13.52 -5.04
N ASN A 120 3.60 -14.60 -4.46
CA ASN A 120 3.37 -14.73 -3.02
C ASN A 120 4.65 -15.00 -2.20
N ASN A 121 5.82 -15.12 -2.82
CA ASN A 121 7.09 -15.23 -2.11
C ASN A 121 7.50 -13.86 -1.54
N ILE A 122 6.80 -13.42 -0.50
CA ILE A 122 7.01 -12.14 0.17
C ILE A 122 6.65 -12.25 1.66
N PRO A 123 7.43 -11.64 2.56
CA PRO A 123 7.05 -11.58 3.96
C PRO A 123 5.83 -10.69 4.17
N LEU A 124 4.99 -11.06 5.13
CA LEU A 124 3.91 -10.21 5.63
C LEU A 124 4.34 -9.50 6.91
N ARG A 125 4.04 -8.21 7.02
CA ARG A 125 4.43 -7.36 8.16
C ARG A 125 3.28 -6.49 8.62
N LEU A 126 3.20 -6.30 9.94
CA LEU A 126 2.33 -5.28 10.52
C LEU A 126 2.93 -3.91 10.19
N ALA A 127 2.14 -3.05 9.54
CA ALA A 127 2.53 -1.70 9.18
C ALA A 127 1.53 -0.70 9.71
N HIS A 128 2.02 0.46 10.13
CA HIS A 128 1.16 1.60 10.52
C HIS A 128 0.49 2.25 9.30
N LYS A 129 1.15 2.21 8.14
CA LYS A 129 0.80 2.87 6.87
C LYS A 129 0.72 4.40 6.90
N ASP A 130 0.72 5.01 8.08
CA ASP A 130 0.74 6.47 8.26
C ASP A 130 1.73 6.95 9.34
N LEU A 131 2.95 6.40 9.36
CA LEU A 131 3.92 6.66 10.44
C LEU A 131 4.78 7.93 10.18
N HIS A 132 4.13 9.08 10.11
CA HIS A 132 4.77 10.39 10.02
C HIS A 132 4.99 11.02 11.41
N PHE A 133 5.78 12.09 11.51
CA PHE A 133 6.14 12.69 12.80
C PHE A 133 4.96 13.20 13.63
N ALA A 134 3.85 13.62 13.01
CA ALA A 134 2.67 14.02 13.76
C ALA A 134 1.97 12.87 14.51
N ASN A 135 2.29 11.61 14.17
CA ASN A 135 1.76 10.41 14.82
C ASN A 135 2.73 9.80 15.86
N ILE A 136 3.87 10.45 16.12
CA ILE A 136 4.88 10.00 17.08
C ILE A 136 4.94 10.97 18.25
N LEU A 137 4.59 10.47 19.44
CA LEU A 137 4.68 11.22 20.68
C LEU A 137 6.06 11.03 21.29
N VAL A 138 6.72 12.14 21.63
CA VAL A 138 8.08 12.15 22.19
C VAL A 138 8.10 12.98 23.46
N ASP A 139 8.70 12.42 24.52
CA ASP A 139 9.02 13.18 25.72
C ASP A 139 10.10 14.23 25.41
N ARG A 140 9.81 15.51 25.69
CA ARG A 140 10.69 16.61 25.27
C ARG A 140 12.03 16.67 26.00
N ILE A 141 12.13 16.06 27.18
CA ILE A 141 13.34 16.11 28.02
C ILE A 141 14.28 14.96 27.62
N THR A 142 13.74 13.76 27.51
CA THR A 142 14.48 12.51 27.27
C THR A 142 14.57 12.15 25.79
N THR A 143 13.73 12.76 24.94
CA THR A 143 13.55 12.42 23.52
C THR A 143 13.07 10.98 23.30
N HIS A 144 12.51 10.34 24.33
CA HIS A 144 11.98 8.99 24.25
C HIS A 144 10.62 8.98 23.56
N ILE A 145 10.36 7.98 22.71
CA ILE A 145 9.04 7.77 22.12
C ILE A 145 8.12 7.24 23.21
N THR A 146 7.08 7.98 23.55
CA THR A 146 6.09 7.60 24.58
C THR A 146 4.82 7.02 23.97
N GLY A 147 4.59 7.22 22.67
CA GLY A 147 3.43 6.68 21.98
C GLY A 147 3.51 6.80 20.46
N ILE A 148 2.80 5.89 19.80
CA ILE A 148 2.49 5.95 18.36
C ILE A 148 0.97 5.87 18.25
N VAL A 149 0.38 6.93 17.69
CA VAL A 149 -1.07 7.17 17.62
C VAL A 149 -1.56 7.09 16.18
N ASP A 150 -2.89 7.18 15.99
CA ASP A 150 -3.55 7.19 14.69
C ASP A 150 -3.34 5.90 13.87
N ARG A 151 -3.73 4.77 14.48
CA ARG A 151 -3.58 3.43 13.90
C ARG A 151 -4.72 3.03 12.98
N GLY A 152 -5.54 3.98 12.51
CA GLY A 152 -6.76 3.69 11.73
C GLY A 152 -6.49 2.93 10.43
N PHE A 153 -5.30 3.12 9.85
CA PHE A 153 -4.84 2.40 8.65
C PHE A 153 -3.88 1.24 8.96
N ALA A 154 -3.59 0.96 10.23
CA ALA A 154 -2.64 -0.07 10.57
C ALA A 154 -3.19 -1.46 10.19
N GLY A 155 -2.32 -2.31 9.65
CA GLY A 155 -2.71 -3.65 9.23
C GLY A 155 -1.52 -4.48 8.78
N VAL A 156 -1.75 -5.78 8.65
CA VAL A 156 -0.79 -6.68 8.05
C VAL A 156 -0.83 -6.52 6.54
N VAL A 157 0.34 -6.29 5.94
CA VAL A 157 0.50 -6.07 4.50
C VAL A 157 1.67 -6.87 3.93
N PRO A 158 1.70 -7.10 2.60
CA PRO A 158 2.92 -7.51 1.90
C PRO A 158 4.03 -6.51 2.22
N PHE A 159 5.22 -6.98 2.56
CA PHE A 159 6.22 -6.06 3.11
C PHE A 159 6.62 -4.97 2.13
N THR A 160 6.57 -5.20 0.82
CA THR A 160 6.77 -4.18 -0.23
C THR A 160 5.78 -3.01 -0.19
N ARG A 161 4.70 -3.12 0.59
CA ARG A 161 3.64 -2.12 0.75
C ARG A 161 3.52 -1.56 2.16
N TRP A 162 4.54 -1.70 3.00
CA TRP A 162 4.51 -1.23 4.38
C TRP A 162 4.40 0.30 4.53
N ASN A 163 4.80 1.05 3.50
CA ASN A 163 4.76 2.52 3.49
C ASN A 163 4.21 3.06 2.17
N PRO A 164 2.93 2.78 1.83
CA PRO A 164 2.40 3.00 0.49
C PRO A 164 2.14 4.49 0.18
N SER A 165 1.65 5.28 1.15
CA SER A 165 1.60 6.76 1.11
C SER A 165 2.97 7.43 1.22
N ARG A 166 4.01 6.63 1.48
CA ARG A 166 5.34 7.10 1.85
C ARG A 166 5.35 7.97 3.11
N ALA A 167 4.35 7.91 3.99
CA ALA A 167 4.27 8.75 5.20
C ALA A 167 5.46 8.59 6.17
N PHE A 168 6.18 7.46 6.14
CA PHE A 168 7.28 7.21 7.08
C PHE A 168 8.30 8.36 7.13
N LEU A 169 8.54 8.89 8.34
CA LEU A 169 9.47 10.01 8.62
C LEU A 169 9.13 11.32 7.91
N TRP A 170 7.92 11.46 7.36
CA TRP A 170 7.47 12.72 6.79
C TRP A 170 7.11 13.72 7.89
N ASN A 171 7.40 15.00 7.67
CA ASN A 171 7.06 16.09 8.59
C ASN A 171 5.70 16.74 8.28
N ALA A 172 4.88 16.10 7.42
CA ALA A 172 3.56 16.54 6.96
C ALA A 172 3.53 17.85 6.14
N GLN A 173 4.68 18.32 5.65
CA GLN A 173 4.74 19.48 4.75
C GLN A 173 5.03 19.05 3.31
N ASP A 174 4.31 19.67 2.37
CA ASP A 174 4.45 19.41 0.94
C ASP A 174 5.29 20.51 0.27
N ASN A 175 6.61 20.45 0.50
CA ASN A 175 7.59 21.36 -0.12
C ASN A 175 8.94 20.67 -0.32
N ASP A 176 9.78 21.20 -1.21
CA ASP A 176 11.07 20.61 -1.60
C ASP A 176 12.00 20.38 -0.41
N THR A 177 12.02 21.31 0.56
CA THR A 177 12.85 21.21 1.77
C THR A 177 12.43 20.02 2.62
N SER A 178 11.13 19.86 2.85
CA SER A 178 10.55 18.73 3.58
C SER A 178 10.86 17.39 2.90
N MET A 179 10.76 17.35 1.58
CA MET A 179 11.05 16.14 0.81
C MET A 179 12.54 15.77 0.84
N ALA A 180 13.43 16.76 0.78
CA ALA A 180 14.86 16.56 0.96
C ALA A 180 15.20 16.07 2.38
N GLU A 181 14.57 16.66 3.41
CA GLU A 181 14.75 16.24 4.80
C GLU A 181 14.30 14.79 5.01
N LYS A 182 13.10 14.44 4.54
CA LYS A 182 12.58 13.07 4.58
C LYS A 182 13.51 12.08 3.91
N THR A 183 14.04 12.42 2.73
CA THR A 183 15.01 11.57 2.02
C THR A 183 16.27 11.36 2.85
N ALA A 184 16.84 12.43 3.40
CA ALA A 184 18.02 12.35 4.26
C ALA A 184 17.76 11.54 5.55
N LEU A 185 16.55 11.60 6.11
CA LEU A 185 16.15 10.81 7.27
C LEU A 185 15.98 9.33 6.94
N ILE A 186 15.41 8.99 5.77
CA ILE A 186 15.34 7.62 5.27
C ILE A 186 16.75 7.06 5.09
N ASP A 187 17.64 7.77 4.39
CA ASP A 187 19.03 7.33 4.18
C ASP A 187 19.76 7.08 5.52
N ARG A 188 19.51 7.96 6.50
CA ARG A 188 20.07 7.80 7.85
C ARG A 188 19.47 6.60 8.57
N TYR A 189 18.16 6.40 8.49
CA TYR A 189 17.48 5.22 9.06
C TYR A 189 18.07 3.94 8.47
N GLU A 190 18.21 3.86 7.15
CA GLU A 190 18.76 2.68 6.47
C GLU A 190 20.21 2.40 6.90
N LYS A 191 21.05 3.43 6.91
CA LYS A 191 22.45 3.31 7.36
C LYS A 191 22.54 2.76 8.79
N ARG A 192 21.79 3.37 9.71
CA ARG A 192 21.81 2.96 11.13
C ARG A 192 21.23 1.56 11.34
N ALA A 193 20.18 1.19 10.62
CA ALA A 193 19.63 -0.16 10.67
C ALA A 193 20.69 -1.19 10.23
N ARG A 194 21.43 -0.91 9.15
CA ARG A 194 22.53 -1.78 8.68
C ARG A 194 23.69 -1.88 9.65
N GLU A 195 24.13 -0.76 10.24
CA GLU A 195 25.17 -0.73 11.28
C GLU A 195 24.80 -1.58 12.50
N ARG A 196 23.50 -1.77 12.75
CA ARG A 196 22.96 -2.60 13.84
C ARG A 196 22.66 -4.05 13.43
N GLY A 197 23.01 -4.46 12.21
CA GLY A 197 22.69 -5.80 11.68
C GLY A 197 21.21 -6.02 11.32
N LEU A 198 20.43 -4.94 11.21
CA LEU A 198 18.98 -4.94 10.94
C LEU A 198 18.66 -4.56 9.49
N GLY A 199 19.57 -4.83 8.54
CA GLY A 199 19.41 -4.50 7.12
C GLY A 199 18.17 -5.14 6.46
N TYR A 200 17.69 -6.25 7.00
CA TYR A 200 16.46 -6.93 6.55
C TYR A 200 15.22 -6.05 6.66
N LEU A 201 15.21 -5.04 7.55
CA LEU A 201 14.14 -4.04 7.65
C LEU A 201 13.99 -3.20 6.37
N ILE A 202 15.00 -3.19 5.51
CA ILE A 202 15.02 -2.46 4.23
C ILE A 202 14.97 -3.46 3.08
N ASP A 203 15.82 -4.48 3.14
CA ASP A 203 16.05 -5.36 1.99
C ASP A 203 14.86 -6.28 1.71
N ASP A 204 14.17 -6.77 2.75
CA ASP A 204 13.00 -7.63 2.57
C ASP A 204 11.77 -6.86 2.10
N ALA A 205 11.78 -5.52 2.16
CA ALA A 205 10.73 -4.66 1.62
C ALA A 205 10.88 -4.43 0.11
N LYS A 206 11.96 -4.90 -0.51
CA LYS A 206 12.16 -4.82 -1.97
C LYS A 206 11.47 -5.98 -2.67
N PHE A 207 11.10 -5.77 -3.94
CA PHE A 207 10.65 -6.87 -4.78
C PHE A 207 11.80 -7.85 -5.01
N THR A 208 11.52 -9.14 -4.92
CA THR A 208 12.51 -10.21 -5.17
C THR A 208 12.48 -10.69 -6.62
N SER A 209 11.58 -10.16 -7.45
CA SER A 209 11.41 -10.57 -8.84
C SER A 209 10.77 -9.48 -9.70
N LYS A 210 11.02 -9.55 -11.02
CA LYS A 210 10.41 -8.61 -11.98
C LYS A 210 8.90 -8.79 -12.06
N GLU A 211 8.42 -10.00 -11.82
CA GLU A 211 7.00 -10.33 -11.82
C GLU A 211 6.24 -9.62 -10.69
N GLN A 212 6.82 -9.58 -9.48
CA GLN A 212 6.23 -8.80 -8.37
C GLN A 212 6.23 -7.30 -8.67
N GLU A 213 7.31 -6.79 -9.24
CA GLU A 213 7.42 -5.37 -9.64
C GLU A 213 6.39 -5.01 -10.72
N ASN A 214 6.24 -5.84 -11.74
CA ASN A 214 5.27 -5.64 -12.82
C ASN A 214 3.82 -5.72 -12.29
N MET A 215 3.53 -6.67 -11.40
CA MET A 215 2.20 -6.78 -10.80
C MET A 215 1.85 -5.54 -9.98
N GLN A 216 2.78 -5.06 -9.16
CA GLN A 216 2.56 -3.86 -8.36
C GLN A 216 2.50 -2.60 -9.24
N THR A 217 3.31 -2.53 -10.31
CA THR A 217 3.27 -1.45 -11.30
C THR A 217 1.88 -1.33 -11.92
N ALA A 218 1.33 -2.43 -12.43
CA ALA A 218 -0.02 -2.46 -13.00
C ALA A 218 -1.08 -1.98 -11.98
N ALA A 219 -1.05 -2.53 -10.76
CA ALA A 219 -1.98 -2.15 -9.70
C ALA A 219 -1.85 -0.66 -9.30
N ASN A 220 -0.64 -0.13 -9.19
CA ASN A 220 -0.38 1.26 -8.80
C ASN A 220 -0.88 2.27 -9.83
N PHE A 221 -0.64 2.03 -11.11
CA PHE A 221 -1.08 2.94 -12.16
C PHE A 221 -2.59 2.86 -12.40
N LEU A 222 -3.19 1.67 -12.33
CA LEU A 222 -4.65 1.52 -12.38
C LEU A 222 -5.32 2.24 -11.21
N ARG A 223 -4.79 2.08 -9.98
CA ARG A 223 -5.24 2.85 -8.81
C ARG A 223 -5.20 4.35 -9.08
N ALA A 224 -4.03 4.85 -9.51
CA ALA A 224 -3.83 6.29 -9.72
C ALA A 224 -4.82 6.85 -10.74
N ILE A 225 -5.02 6.15 -11.87
CA ILE A 225 -5.99 6.55 -12.90
C ILE A 225 -7.41 6.58 -12.33
N VAL A 226 -7.83 5.52 -11.64
CA VAL A 226 -9.17 5.41 -11.04
C VAL A 226 -9.40 6.48 -9.96
N GLU A 227 -8.35 6.94 -9.29
CA GLU A 227 -8.43 7.98 -8.28
C GLU A 227 -8.56 9.39 -8.85
N VAL A 228 -7.75 9.73 -9.87
CA VAL A 228 -7.66 11.11 -10.37
C VAL A 228 -8.73 11.44 -11.42
N CYS A 229 -9.13 10.46 -12.24
CA CYS A 229 -10.08 10.71 -13.34
C CYS A 229 -11.47 11.12 -12.84
N PRO A 230 -12.07 10.50 -11.82
CA PRO A 230 -13.33 10.99 -11.23
C PRO A 230 -13.23 12.41 -10.71
N ARG A 231 -12.04 12.82 -10.24
CA ARG A 231 -11.76 14.16 -9.71
C ARG A 231 -11.38 15.19 -10.77
N ASN A 232 -11.37 14.83 -12.06
CA ASN A 232 -10.87 15.66 -13.17
C ASN A 232 -9.43 16.18 -12.95
N GLN A 233 -8.58 15.35 -12.34
CA GLN A 233 -7.18 15.66 -12.06
C GLN A 233 -6.23 14.94 -13.03
N ALA A 234 -4.99 15.44 -13.12
CA ALA A 234 -3.87 14.81 -13.83
C ALA A 234 -4.11 14.42 -15.30
N SER A 235 -4.99 15.13 -16.01
CA SER A 235 -5.39 14.81 -17.40
C SER A 235 -4.21 14.68 -18.38
N GLY A 236 -3.10 15.38 -18.15
CA GLY A 236 -1.88 15.27 -18.96
C GLY A 236 -1.02 14.02 -18.71
N SER A 237 -1.29 13.25 -17.66
CA SER A 237 -0.46 12.10 -17.24
C SER A 237 -1.16 10.74 -17.40
N VAL A 238 -2.49 10.70 -17.37
CA VAL A 238 -3.27 9.45 -17.31
C VAL A 238 -3.03 8.52 -18.50
N MET A 239 -2.73 9.06 -19.69
CA MET A 239 -2.42 8.23 -20.86
C MET A 239 -1.09 7.50 -20.72
N GLY A 240 -0.02 8.17 -20.26
CA GLY A 240 1.26 7.51 -20.00
C GLY A 240 1.17 6.49 -18.86
N TRP A 241 0.32 6.74 -17.86
CA TRP A 241 0.02 5.79 -16.79
C TRP A 241 -0.69 4.55 -17.33
N LYS A 242 -1.68 4.72 -18.22
CA LYS A 242 -2.36 3.62 -18.89
C LYS A 242 -1.38 2.76 -19.67
N GLU A 243 -0.52 3.38 -20.48
CA GLU A 243 0.52 2.67 -21.25
C GLU A 243 1.46 1.88 -20.34
N THR A 244 1.87 2.46 -19.22
CA THR A 244 2.73 1.79 -18.24
C THR A 244 2.04 0.60 -17.58
N ALA A 245 0.75 0.74 -17.21
CA ALA A 245 -0.03 -0.37 -16.67
C ALA A 245 -0.20 -1.50 -17.68
N VAL A 246 -0.56 -1.18 -18.92
CA VAL A 246 -0.72 -2.13 -20.03
C VAL A 246 0.58 -2.89 -20.30
N LYS A 247 1.71 -2.18 -20.36
CA LYS A 247 3.02 -2.81 -20.54
C LYS A 247 3.34 -3.77 -19.40
N ALA A 248 3.13 -3.36 -18.15
CA ALA A 248 3.41 -4.21 -17.00
C ALA A 248 2.54 -5.48 -16.96
N MET A 249 1.27 -5.38 -17.39
CA MET A 249 0.40 -6.55 -17.58
C MET A 249 0.91 -7.47 -18.70
N ALA A 250 1.30 -6.91 -19.85
CA ALA A 250 1.82 -7.65 -21.00
C ALA A 250 3.14 -8.37 -20.67
N ASP A 251 4.04 -7.74 -19.92
CA ASP A 251 5.32 -8.32 -19.48
C ASP A 251 5.12 -9.53 -18.55
N LEU A 252 3.92 -9.71 -17.98
CA LEU A 252 3.51 -10.88 -17.19
C LEU A 252 2.78 -11.95 -18.02
N GLY A 253 2.45 -11.67 -19.28
CA GLY A 253 1.78 -12.59 -20.21
C GLY A 253 0.29 -12.34 -20.42
N ALA A 254 -0.21 -11.13 -20.12
CA ALA A 254 -1.60 -10.74 -20.32
C ALA A 254 -1.89 -9.99 -21.63
#